data_AF-A0A6V8K210-F1
#
_entry.id   AF-A0A6V8K210-F1
#
_cell.length_a   1.000
_cell.length_b   1.000
_cell.length_c   1.000
_cell.angle_alpha   90.00
_cell.angle_beta   90.00
_cell.angle_gamma   90.00
#
_symmetry.space_group_name_H-M   'P 1'
#
loop_
_entity.id
_entity.type
_entity.pdbx_description
1 polymer ?
#
loop_
_entity_poly.entity_id
_entity_poly.type
_entity_poly.pdbx_seq_one_letter_code
_entity_poly.pdbx_strand_id
1 'polypeptide(L)'
;MSNPGQPTVKKGDSGNAVRQAQRALRRTPNTTLVVDGSFGSLTETATKEFQKQVGLPVTGVVDAATWQALPNGNPMPVLSEGATGPAVKSLQQVLTNGAVGLWETTPKGVDGTFGPNTVASVRAFQSWARLEVDGVVGQKTWDAATALEFMVGLQYVQGGQPAA
;
A
#
# COMPACT_ATOMS: atom_id res chain seq x y z
N MET A 1 11.36 -0.14 4.99
CA MET A 1 11.73 1.05 5.79
C MET A 1 10.62 1.30 6.80
N SER A 2 10.94 1.29 8.09
CA SER A 2 10.01 1.52 9.22
C SER A 2 9.68 3.02 9.38
N ASN A 3 8.90 3.39 10.40
CA ASN A 3 8.52 4.78 10.69
C ASN A 3 9.21 5.35 11.97
N PRO A 4 10.54 5.46 12.03
CA PRO A 4 11.21 5.97 13.24
C PRO A 4 10.92 7.47 13.47
N GLY A 5 10.84 7.89 14.73
CA GLY A 5 10.70 9.30 15.13
C GLY A 5 9.29 9.88 15.06
N GLN A 6 8.27 9.06 14.80
CA GLN A 6 6.86 9.48 14.88
C GLN A 6 6.41 9.62 16.35
N PRO A 7 5.49 10.56 16.66
CA PRO A 7 4.92 10.66 18.00
C PRO A 7 4.09 9.42 18.33
N THR A 8 4.01 9.10 19.63
CA THR A 8 3.08 8.06 20.11
C THR A 8 1.65 8.47 19.77
N VAL A 9 0.89 7.57 19.15
CA VAL A 9 -0.53 7.79 18.86
C VAL A 9 -1.40 6.68 19.47
N LYS A 10 -2.56 7.06 20.01
CA LYS A 10 -3.50 6.20 20.73
C LYS A 10 -4.95 6.61 20.47
N LYS A 11 -5.89 5.81 20.96
CA LYS A 11 -7.33 6.08 20.86
C LYS A 11 -7.68 7.51 21.32
N GLY A 12 -8.42 8.22 20.49
CA GLY A 12 -8.82 9.62 20.70
C GLY A 12 -7.90 10.64 20.03
N ASP A 13 -6.69 10.26 19.64
CA ASP A 13 -5.79 11.14 18.89
C ASP A 13 -6.28 11.35 17.46
N SER A 14 -5.85 12.46 16.84
CA SER A 14 -6.12 12.73 15.44
C SER A 14 -4.96 13.46 14.76
N GLY A 15 -4.93 13.44 13.43
CA GLY A 15 -3.98 14.18 12.61
C GLY A 15 -3.07 13.31 11.74
N ASN A 16 -1.96 13.89 11.30
CA ASN A 16 -1.09 13.28 10.29
C ASN A 16 -0.35 12.03 10.79
N ALA A 17 0.02 11.98 12.07
CA ALA A 17 0.63 10.79 12.65
C ALA A 17 -0.36 9.61 12.67
N VAL A 18 -1.63 9.88 13.00
CA VAL A 18 -2.70 8.87 12.93
C VAL A 18 -2.92 8.38 11.50
N ARG A 19 -2.96 9.29 10.50
CA ARG A 19 -3.05 8.89 9.09
C ARG A 19 -1.88 8.00 8.65
N GLN A 20 -0.67 8.32 9.09
CA GLN A 20 0.50 7.49 8.82
C GLN A 20 0.37 6.11 9.47
N ALA A 21 -0.08 6.04 10.73
CA ALA A 21 -0.30 4.76 11.41
C ALA A 21 -1.35 3.92 10.69
N GLN A 22 -2.49 4.52 10.32
CA GLN A 22 -3.57 3.84 9.59
C GLN A 22 -3.12 3.34 8.21
N ARG A 23 -2.29 4.11 7.49
CA ARG A 23 -1.68 3.66 6.23
C ARG A 23 -0.73 2.50 6.43
N ALA A 24 0.13 2.58 7.45
CA ALA A 24 1.05 1.49 7.77
C ALA A 24 0.28 0.21 8.13
N LEU A 25 -0.74 0.31 8.98
CA LEU A 25 -1.60 -0.81 9.38
C LEU A 25 -2.36 -1.41 8.19
N ARG A 26 -2.87 -0.60 7.25
CA ARG A 26 -3.46 -1.09 5.99
C ARG A 26 -2.51 -1.95 5.15
N ARG A 27 -1.20 -1.74 5.28
CA ARG A 27 -0.17 -2.52 4.58
C ARG A 27 0.17 -3.82 5.32
N THR A 28 -0.53 -4.12 6.41
CA THR A 28 -0.42 -5.39 7.14
C THR A 28 -1.60 -6.30 6.78
N PRO A 29 -1.43 -7.63 6.81
CA PRO A 29 -2.49 -8.56 6.43
C PRO A 29 -3.78 -8.36 7.21
N ASN A 30 -4.92 -8.69 6.59
CA ASN A 30 -6.24 -8.74 7.21
C ASN A 30 -6.76 -7.41 7.80
N THR A 31 -6.18 -6.27 7.40
CA THR A 31 -6.55 -4.96 7.95
C THR A 31 -7.33 -4.11 6.96
N THR A 32 -8.65 -4.01 7.14
CA THR A 32 -9.50 -3.05 6.42
C THR A 32 -9.76 -1.83 7.31
N LEU A 33 -8.82 -0.89 7.31
CA LEU A 33 -8.97 0.39 8.02
C LEU A 33 -9.43 1.49 7.07
N VAL A 34 -10.06 2.55 7.56
CA VAL A 34 -10.17 3.82 6.81
C VAL A 34 -9.02 4.72 7.26
N VAL A 35 -8.39 5.43 6.32
CA VAL A 35 -7.35 6.42 6.63
C VAL A 35 -8.02 7.79 6.75
N ASP A 36 -8.71 8.02 7.87
CA ASP A 36 -9.41 9.28 8.16
C ASP A 36 -8.57 10.23 9.03
N GLY A 37 -7.52 9.72 9.68
CA GLY A 37 -6.71 10.47 10.62
C GLY A 37 -7.33 10.61 12.00
N SER A 38 -8.32 9.79 12.34
CA SER A 38 -8.95 9.72 13.65
C SER A 38 -8.69 8.35 14.27
N PHE A 39 -8.03 8.31 15.43
CA PHE A 39 -7.68 7.06 16.06
C PHE A 39 -8.89 6.54 16.85
N GLY A 40 -9.81 5.89 16.14
CA GLY A 40 -11.01 5.29 16.72
C GLY A 40 -10.81 3.84 17.17
N SER A 41 -11.90 3.19 17.58
CA SER A 41 -11.89 1.79 18.02
C SER A 41 -11.38 0.82 16.95
N LEU A 42 -11.66 1.07 15.66
CA LEU A 42 -11.15 0.22 14.57
C LEU A 42 -9.62 0.30 14.46
N THR A 43 -9.04 1.52 14.58
CA THR A 43 -7.59 1.72 14.55
C THR A 43 -6.92 1.08 15.77
N GLU A 44 -7.56 1.15 16.93
CA GLU A 44 -7.12 0.46 18.14
C GLU A 44 -7.12 -1.07 17.98
N THR A 45 -8.20 -1.65 17.48
CA THR A 45 -8.28 -3.10 17.22
C THR A 45 -7.20 -3.55 16.26
N ALA A 46 -7.05 -2.89 15.12
CA ALA A 46 -6.00 -3.21 14.15
C ALA A 46 -4.59 -3.07 14.75
N THR A 47 -4.36 -2.06 15.60
CA THR A 47 -3.08 -1.91 16.31
C THR A 47 -2.82 -3.10 17.23
N LYS A 48 -3.83 -3.55 17.99
CA LYS A 48 -3.71 -4.71 18.88
C LYS A 48 -3.47 -6.00 18.11
N GLU A 49 -4.16 -6.20 17.00
CA GLU A 49 -3.98 -7.37 16.13
C GLU A 49 -2.57 -7.40 15.54
N PHE A 50 -2.09 -6.26 15.04
CA PHE A 50 -0.72 -6.12 14.54
C PHE A 50 0.31 -6.42 15.64
N GLN A 51 0.18 -5.79 16.81
CA GLN A 51 1.09 -6.02 17.95
C GLN A 51 1.15 -7.51 18.32
N LYS A 52 -0.01 -8.18 18.37
CA LYS A 52 -0.09 -9.61 18.61
C LYS A 52 0.63 -10.41 17.51
N GLN A 53 0.46 -10.04 16.24
CA GLN A 53 1.07 -10.71 15.10
C GLN A 53 2.60 -10.63 15.13
N VAL A 54 3.16 -9.50 15.55
CA VAL A 54 4.62 -9.28 15.59
C VAL A 54 5.24 -9.55 16.96
N GLY A 55 4.48 -10.06 17.92
CA GLY A 55 4.98 -10.43 19.26
C GLY A 55 5.30 -9.23 20.17
N LEU A 56 4.70 -8.07 19.94
CA LEU A 56 4.82 -6.90 20.81
C LEU A 56 3.76 -6.92 21.92
N PRO A 57 3.96 -6.19 23.03
CA PRO A 57 2.91 -5.96 24.03
C PRO A 57 1.65 -5.38 23.38
N VAL A 58 0.50 -6.01 23.63
CA VAL A 58 -0.79 -5.66 23.03
C VAL A 58 -1.42 -4.49 23.78
N THR A 59 -0.85 -3.30 23.63
CA THR A 59 -1.28 -2.07 24.31
C THR A 59 -2.39 -1.34 23.57
N GLY A 60 -2.52 -1.56 22.25
CA GLY A 60 -3.39 -0.76 21.38
C GLY A 60 -2.88 0.67 21.15
N VAL A 61 -1.65 0.96 21.55
CA VAL A 61 -0.97 2.24 21.37
C VAL A 61 0.16 2.05 20.37
N VAL A 62 0.24 2.94 19.37
CA VAL A 62 1.36 2.95 18.43
C VAL A 62 2.49 3.79 19.04
N ASP A 63 3.33 3.12 19.82
CA ASP A 63 4.54 3.67 20.42
C ASP A 63 5.78 3.46 19.54
N ALA A 64 6.96 3.85 20.02
CA ALA A 64 8.21 3.75 19.26
C ALA A 64 8.53 2.33 18.79
N ALA A 65 8.27 1.31 19.63
CA ALA A 65 8.48 -0.09 19.26
C ALA A 65 7.50 -0.53 18.17
N THR A 66 6.22 -0.15 18.31
CA THR A 66 5.19 -0.42 17.31
C THR A 66 5.50 0.27 15.99
N TRP A 67 5.96 1.53 16.02
CA TRP A 67 6.38 2.29 14.83
C TRP A 67 7.58 1.67 14.10
N GLN A 68 8.52 1.08 14.84
CA GLN A 68 9.66 0.37 14.26
C GLN A 68 9.25 -0.93 13.56
N ALA A 69 8.26 -1.64 14.11
CA ALA A 69 7.75 -2.87 13.53
C ALA A 69 6.82 -2.61 12.33
N LEU A 70 6.10 -1.47 12.33
CA LEU A 70 5.18 -1.13 11.25
C LEU A 70 5.92 -0.89 9.92
N PRO A 71 5.32 -1.30 8.78
CA PRO A 71 5.80 -0.89 7.47
C PRO A 71 5.66 0.63 7.30
N ASN A 72 6.34 1.20 6.31
CA ASN A 72 6.25 2.63 6.02
C ASN A 72 4.77 3.09 5.95
N GLY A 73 4.43 4.21 6.58
CA GLY A 73 3.09 4.84 6.56
C GLY A 73 2.99 6.03 5.61
N ASN A 74 4.05 6.36 4.88
CA ASN A 74 4.06 7.47 3.92
C ASN A 74 3.02 7.27 2.82
N PRO A 75 2.45 8.36 2.27
CA PRO A 75 1.63 8.30 1.07
C PRO A 75 2.35 7.51 -0.03
N MET A 76 1.60 6.74 -0.81
CA MET A 76 2.18 6.12 -2.01
C MET A 76 2.64 7.23 -2.97
N PRO A 77 3.79 7.07 -3.62
CA PRO A 77 4.27 8.07 -4.58
C PRO A 77 3.30 8.19 -5.74
N VAL A 78 3.10 9.40 -6.25
CA VAL A 78 2.42 9.58 -7.53
C VAL A 78 3.39 9.13 -8.61
N LEU A 79 3.00 8.15 -9.43
CA LEU A 79 3.80 7.70 -10.57
C LEU A 79 3.13 8.14 -11.87
N SER A 80 3.93 8.69 -12.77
CA SER A 80 3.50 9.12 -14.11
C SER A 80 4.60 8.78 -15.11
N GLU A 81 4.34 9.04 -16.39
CA GLU A 81 5.32 8.84 -17.46
C GLU A 81 6.67 9.50 -17.13
N GLY A 82 7.76 8.76 -17.37
CA GLY A 82 9.13 9.18 -17.04
C GLY A 82 9.58 8.87 -15.60
N ALA A 83 8.67 8.47 -14.71
CA ALA A 83 9.06 8.00 -13.38
C ALA A 83 9.91 6.73 -13.47
N THR A 84 10.88 6.58 -12.57
CA THR A 84 11.74 5.40 -12.50
C THR A 84 11.91 4.91 -11.07
N GLY A 85 12.29 3.65 -10.92
CA GLY A 85 12.74 3.08 -9.65
C GLY A 85 11.87 1.91 -9.15
N PRO A 86 12.10 1.49 -7.89
CA PRO A 86 11.50 0.27 -7.36
C PRO A 86 9.97 0.28 -7.33
N ALA A 87 9.36 1.44 -7.05
CA ALA A 87 7.90 1.57 -7.04
C ALA A 87 7.28 1.31 -8.42
N VAL A 88 7.97 1.70 -9.49
CA VAL A 88 7.55 1.42 -10.87
C VAL A 88 7.64 -0.08 -11.17
N LYS A 89 8.69 -0.77 -10.70
CA LYS A 89 8.80 -2.24 -10.85
C LYS A 89 7.66 -2.95 -10.14
N SER A 90 7.36 -2.58 -8.90
CA SER A 90 6.24 -3.16 -8.16
C SER A 90 4.92 -2.93 -8.88
N LEU A 91 4.66 -1.71 -9.37
CA LEU A 91 3.47 -1.42 -10.18
C LEU A 91 3.41 -2.30 -11.43
N GLN A 92 4.52 -2.42 -12.17
CA GLN A 92 4.57 -3.21 -13.39
C GLN A 92 4.32 -4.70 -13.13
N GLN A 93 4.77 -5.23 -11.99
CA GLN A 93 4.46 -6.61 -11.57
C GLN A 93 2.98 -6.80 -11.30
N VAL A 94 2.36 -5.90 -10.53
CA VAL A 94 0.91 -5.94 -10.25
C VAL A 94 0.10 -5.86 -11.53
N LEU A 95 0.46 -4.93 -12.43
CA LEU A 95 -0.23 -4.77 -13.70
C LEU A 95 -0.06 -5.98 -14.62
N THR A 96 1.13 -6.57 -14.66
CA THR A 96 1.39 -7.79 -15.46
C THR A 96 0.58 -8.97 -14.96
N ASN A 97 0.57 -9.18 -13.64
CA ASN A 97 -0.12 -10.31 -13.01
C ASN A 97 -1.65 -10.16 -13.09
N GLY A 98 -2.16 -8.93 -12.89
CA GLY A 98 -3.59 -8.65 -12.95
C GLY A 98 -4.16 -8.59 -14.37
N ALA A 99 -3.37 -8.23 -15.37
CA ALA A 99 -3.86 -8.10 -16.74
C ALA A 99 -4.41 -9.42 -17.30
N VAL A 100 -3.86 -10.56 -16.88
CA VAL A 100 -4.26 -11.89 -17.36
C VAL A 100 -5.71 -12.17 -16.93
N GLY A 101 -6.63 -12.13 -17.90
CA GLY A 101 -8.06 -12.39 -17.68
C GLY A 101 -8.89 -11.20 -17.19
N LEU A 102 -8.32 -9.98 -17.10
CA LEU A 102 -9.06 -8.78 -16.67
C LEU A 102 -9.06 -7.66 -17.72
N TRP A 103 -7.92 -7.03 -17.99
CA TRP A 103 -7.81 -5.91 -18.96
C TRP A 103 -6.77 -6.14 -20.07
N GLU A 104 -6.07 -7.28 -20.03
CA GLU A 104 -5.18 -7.85 -21.07
C GLU A 104 -4.04 -6.97 -21.59
N THR A 105 -3.93 -5.73 -21.11
CA THR A 105 -2.89 -4.78 -21.48
C THR A 105 -1.81 -4.76 -20.41
N THR A 106 -0.63 -5.28 -20.74
CA THR A 106 0.52 -5.35 -19.82
C THR A 106 1.55 -4.25 -20.10
N PRO A 107 2.42 -3.93 -19.12
CA PRO A 107 3.56 -3.04 -19.33
C PRO A 107 4.64 -3.59 -20.28
N LYS A 108 4.49 -4.84 -20.76
CA LYS A 108 5.45 -5.56 -21.62
C LYS A 108 6.85 -5.75 -21.02
N GLY A 109 6.98 -5.62 -19.70
CA GLY A 109 8.22 -5.82 -18.97
C GLY A 109 8.17 -5.19 -17.57
N VAL A 110 9.14 -5.57 -16.72
CA VAL A 110 9.36 -4.99 -15.38
C VAL A 110 10.74 -4.38 -15.34
N ASP A 111 10.92 -3.29 -16.08
CA ASP A 111 12.20 -2.59 -16.22
C ASP A 111 12.39 -1.49 -15.15
N GLY A 112 11.33 -1.09 -14.46
CA GLY A 112 11.34 0.00 -13.50
C GLY A 112 11.31 1.38 -14.12
N THR A 113 10.91 1.47 -15.40
CA THR A 113 10.72 2.73 -16.13
C THR A 113 9.26 2.87 -16.53
N PHE A 114 8.63 3.98 -16.15
CA PHE A 114 7.24 4.25 -16.46
C PHE A 114 7.16 4.82 -17.87
N GLY A 115 7.32 3.94 -18.86
CA GLY A 115 7.22 4.27 -20.28
C GLY A 115 5.82 4.10 -20.87
N PRO A 116 5.66 4.29 -22.20
CA PRO A 116 4.35 4.27 -22.87
C PRO A 116 3.55 2.98 -22.67
N ASN A 117 4.21 1.81 -22.63
CA ASN A 117 3.53 0.55 -22.35
C ASN A 117 2.97 0.49 -20.90
N THR A 118 3.70 1.08 -19.93
CA THR A 118 3.22 1.17 -18.55
C THR A 118 2.03 2.13 -18.46
N VAL A 119 2.09 3.28 -19.16
CA VAL A 119 0.96 4.22 -19.26
C VAL A 119 -0.28 3.53 -19.84
N ALA A 120 -0.14 2.79 -20.94
CA ALA A 120 -1.24 2.06 -21.56
C ALA A 120 -1.86 1.03 -20.61
N SER A 121 -1.01 0.28 -19.90
CA SER A 121 -1.45 -0.71 -18.91
C SER A 121 -2.16 -0.07 -17.71
N VAL A 122 -1.66 1.07 -17.21
CA VAL A 122 -2.32 1.85 -16.14
C VAL A 122 -3.68 2.36 -16.60
N ARG A 123 -3.80 2.89 -17.82
CA ARG A 123 -5.08 3.35 -18.37
C ARG A 123 -6.10 2.21 -18.50
N ALA A 124 -5.66 1.05 -18.97
CA ALA A 124 -6.51 -0.14 -19.07
C ALA A 124 -6.98 -0.61 -17.68
N PHE A 125 -6.07 -0.65 -16.71
CA PHE A 125 -6.40 -0.95 -15.32
C PHE A 125 -7.38 0.06 -14.71
N GLN A 126 -7.14 1.37 -14.89
CA GLN A 126 -8.03 2.43 -14.41
C GLN A 126 -9.44 2.30 -15.01
N SER A 127 -9.54 1.99 -16.31
CA SER A 127 -10.81 1.75 -16.97
C SER A 127 -11.54 0.54 -16.37
N TRP A 128 -10.83 -0.57 -16.16
CA TRP A 128 -11.38 -1.77 -15.53
C TRP A 128 -11.86 -1.50 -14.09
N ALA A 129 -11.05 -0.78 -13.31
CA ALA A 129 -11.34 -0.38 -11.94
C ALA A 129 -12.35 0.78 -11.82
N ARG A 130 -12.89 1.29 -12.94
CA ARG A 130 -13.83 2.44 -12.99
C ARG A 130 -13.29 3.70 -12.31
N LEU A 131 -12.00 3.95 -12.48
CA LEU A 131 -11.31 5.15 -12.04
C LEU A 131 -11.22 6.18 -13.18
N GLU A 132 -10.79 7.40 -12.84
CA GLU A 132 -10.37 8.37 -13.86
C GLU A 132 -9.19 7.80 -14.67
N VAL A 133 -9.30 7.87 -16.00
CA VAL A 133 -8.34 7.25 -16.94
C VAL A 133 -7.33 8.31 -17.40
N ASP A 134 -6.47 8.73 -16.48
CA ASP A 134 -5.44 9.76 -16.70
C ASP A 134 -4.05 9.16 -17.02
N GLY A 135 -3.85 7.85 -16.79
CA GLY A 135 -2.55 7.19 -16.92
C GLY A 135 -1.56 7.53 -15.80
N VAL A 136 -2.02 8.18 -14.72
CA VAL A 136 -1.25 8.56 -13.54
C VAL A 136 -1.66 7.70 -12.36
N VAL A 137 -0.69 7.12 -11.67
CA VAL A 137 -0.95 6.28 -10.49
C VAL A 137 -0.93 7.14 -9.24
N GLY A 138 -2.10 7.69 -8.90
CA GLY A 138 -2.37 8.36 -7.64
C GLY A 138 -2.90 7.43 -6.55
N GLN A 139 -3.28 7.98 -5.39
CA GLN A 139 -3.75 7.20 -4.23
C GLN A 139 -4.92 6.26 -4.57
N LYS A 140 -5.90 6.72 -5.35
CA LYS A 140 -7.05 5.89 -5.76
C LYS A 140 -6.62 4.68 -6.61
N THR A 141 -5.68 4.90 -7.53
CA THR A 141 -5.13 3.84 -8.38
C THR A 141 -4.31 2.85 -7.56
N TRP A 142 -3.54 3.32 -6.59
CA TRP A 142 -2.83 2.45 -5.64
C TRP A 142 -3.77 1.62 -4.76
N ASP A 143 -4.83 2.22 -4.24
CA ASP A 143 -5.82 1.52 -3.41
C ASP A 143 -6.49 0.39 -4.23
N ALA A 144 -6.85 0.66 -5.49
CA ALA A 144 -7.41 -0.34 -6.38
C ALA A 144 -6.38 -1.43 -6.76
N ALA A 145 -5.12 -1.07 -6.98
CA ALA A 145 -4.06 -2.02 -7.33
C ALA A 145 -3.71 -2.94 -6.14
N THR A 146 -3.71 -2.40 -4.92
CA THR A 146 -3.53 -3.18 -3.69
C THR A 146 -4.70 -4.14 -3.49
N ALA A 147 -5.94 -3.68 -3.71
CA ALA A 147 -7.11 -4.55 -3.68
C ALA A 147 -6.99 -5.70 -4.70
N LEU A 148 -6.41 -5.41 -5.87
CA LEU A 148 -6.15 -6.43 -6.87
C LEU A 148 -5.15 -7.48 -6.38
N GLU A 149 -4.04 -7.10 -5.74
CA GLU A 149 -3.08 -8.06 -5.13
C GLU A 149 -3.80 -9.03 -4.17
N PHE A 150 -4.70 -8.51 -3.33
CA PHE A 150 -5.52 -9.33 -2.44
C PHE A 150 -6.52 -10.23 -3.20
N MET A 151 -7.13 -9.74 -4.28
CA MET A 151 -8.12 -10.49 -5.08
C MET A 151 -7.49 -11.62 -5.91
N VAL A 152 -6.26 -11.43 -6.40
CA VAL A 152 -5.54 -12.46 -7.18
C VAL A 152 -4.68 -13.39 -6.32
N GLY A 153 -4.79 -13.29 -4.98
CA GLY A 153 -4.09 -14.18 -4.05
C GLY A 153 -2.58 -13.93 -3.97
N LEU A 154 -2.10 -12.78 -4.44
CA LEU A 154 -0.70 -12.41 -4.32
C LEU A 154 -0.49 -11.73 -2.97
N GLN A 155 0.05 -12.49 -2.01
CA GLN A 155 0.55 -11.91 -0.77
C GLN A 155 1.70 -10.94 -1.10
N TYR A 156 1.47 -9.65 -0.82
CA TYR A 156 2.39 -8.52 -0.76
C TYR A 156 3.82 -8.75 -1.30
N VAL A 157 4.18 -8.05 -2.37
CA VAL A 157 5.58 -7.77 -2.72
C VAL A 157 6.12 -6.78 -1.69
N GLN A 158 6.52 -7.31 -0.52
CA GLN A 158 7.51 -6.66 0.32
C GLN A 158 8.75 -6.41 -0.56
N GLY A 159 9.26 -5.18 -0.54
CA GLY A 159 10.54 -4.88 -1.15
C GLY A 159 11.61 -5.85 -0.63
N GLY A 160 12.04 -6.77 -1.49
CA GLY A 160 13.23 -7.60 -1.34
C GLY A 160 13.24 -8.54 -0.14
N GLN A 161 12.60 -9.70 -0.25
CA GLN A 161 13.27 -11.00 -0.08
C GLN A 161 12.26 -12.14 -0.36
N PRO A 162 12.53 -13.03 -1.33
CA PRO A 162 11.80 -14.28 -1.42
C PRO A 162 12.17 -15.17 -0.23
N ALA A 163 11.15 -15.79 0.39
CA ALA A 163 11.36 -16.92 1.29
C ALA A 163 12.01 -18.07 0.50
N ALA A 164 13.01 -18.70 1.13
CA ALA A 164 13.72 -19.87 0.61
C ALA A 164 12.82 -21.10 0.51
#